data_AF-A0A8C2LE80-F1
#
_entry.id   AF-A0A8C2LE80-F1
#
_cell.length_a   1.000
_cell.length_b   1.000
_cell.length_c   1.000
_cell.angle_alpha   90.00
_cell.angle_beta   90.00
_cell.angle_gamma   90.00
#
_symmetry.space_group_name_H-M   'P 1'
#
loop_
_entity.id
_entity.type
_entity.pdbx_description
1 polymer ?
#
loop_
_entity_poly.entity_id
_entity_poly.type
_entity_poly.pdbx_seq_one_letter_code
_entity_poly.pdbx_strand_id
1 'polypeptide(L)'
;MSILKVHAQEIFDSRGNPTVEVDLYTSKDLFRAAVPSSASTGIYEGVSKAFEHSNKTIAPPLLSKKLNFVEQEKIDKLMSEMDSTENKSKFRENAVLGVSLAVCKAGATEKGVPLYRHIADLAGNPEVILPNPAFNVINGGSHTGNKLAMQEFMILPVGASSFREAMCIGAEVYHNLKNVIKEKYGKDATNVGDEGGFALNILENEEALELLKNAIGKAGYKDQVVIGMDVAASEFFRSGKYDLDFKSPDDPMVSIEDPFDQDDWEAWKNFTASAGIQVVGDDLTVTNPKRVTKAVSEKSSNGFLLKVNHIGSVTESLQACKLAQSNGWSVMVSHRSGETEDTFIADLVVGLCTGQIKTGAPCRSECLAKNNQILRIEEELGSKAKFAGRCFRNPLAK
;
A
#
# COMPACT_ATOMS: atom_id res chain seq x y z
N MET A 1 27.37 -13.25 9.25
CA MET A 1 27.71 -11.88 9.72
C MET A 1 26.66 -11.46 10.74
N SER A 2 26.96 -10.56 11.67
CA SER A 2 26.06 -10.24 12.80
C SER A 2 25.67 -8.76 12.83
N ILE A 3 24.48 -8.50 13.35
CA ILE A 3 24.01 -7.16 13.70
C ILE A 3 24.91 -6.61 14.82
N LEU A 4 25.38 -5.38 14.70
CA LEU A 4 26.27 -4.73 15.68
C LEU A 4 25.50 -3.82 16.65
N LYS A 5 24.47 -3.14 16.15
CA LYS A 5 23.60 -2.28 16.93
C LYS A 5 22.25 -2.17 16.25
N VAL A 6 21.19 -2.06 17.04
CA VAL A 6 19.87 -1.62 16.60
C VAL A 6 19.52 -0.39 17.43
N HIS A 7 19.05 0.66 16.79
CA HIS A 7 18.60 1.88 17.45
C HIS A 7 17.28 2.32 16.84
N ALA A 8 16.24 2.39 17.66
CA ALA A 8 14.96 2.94 17.28
C ALA A 8 14.77 4.34 17.86
N GLN A 9 14.14 5.21 17.09
CA GLN A 9 13.83 6.59 17.45
C GLN A 9 12.43 6.98 16.98
N GLU A 10 11.94 8.10 17.49
CA GLU A 10 10.71 8.73 17.05
C GLU A 10 11.02 9.74 15.93
N ILE A 11 10.25 9.68 14.85
CA ILE A 11 10.21 10.67 13.77
C ILE A 11 8.75 11.08 13.52
N PHE A 12 8.51 11.98 12.56
CA PHE A 12 7.16 12.40 12.19
C PHE A 12 6.77 11.85 10.82
N ASP A 13 5.53 11.37 10.71
CA ASP A 13 4.92 10.98 9.43
C ASP A 13 4.43 12.20 8.61
N SER A 14 3.86 11.93 7.44
CA SER A 14 3.36 12.91 6.48
C SER A 14 2.23 13.80 6.99
N ARG A 15 1.60 13.42 8.11
CA ARG A 15 0.53 14.16 8.77
C ARG A 15 1.02 14.88 10.02
N GLY A 16 2.32 14.80 10.31
CA GLY A 16 2.92 15.40 11.50
C GLY A 16 2.60 14.63 12.78
N ASN A 17 2.28 13.35 12.69
CA ASN A 17 2.15 12.49 13.87
C ASN A 17 3.44 11.70 14.13
N PRO A 18 3.77 11.39 15.39
CA PRO A 18 4.89 10.52 15.71
C PRO A 18 4.79 9.15 15.06
N THR A 19 5.93 8.59 14.64
CA THR A 19 6.09 7.19 14.22
C THR A 19 7.50 6.67 14.53
N VAL A 20 7.74 5.37 14.30
CA VAL A 20 8.99 4.67 14.62
C VAL A 20 9.92 4.64 13.41
N GLU A 21 11.18 5.01 13.63
CA GLU A 21 12.31 4.76 12.72
C GLU A 21 13.32 3.84 13.40
N VAL A 22 13.93 2.93 12.64
CA VAL A 22 14.94 1.98 13.12
C VAL A 22 16.19 2.06 12.26
N ASP A 23 17.32 2.31 12.91
CA ASP A 23 18.67 2.13 12.38
C ASP A 23 19.25 0.78 12.81
N LEU A 24 19.67 -0.01 11.84
CA LEU A 24 20.40 -1.26 12.02
C LEU A 24 21.84 -1.10 11.52
N TYR A 25 22.80 -1.31 12.40
CA TYR A 25 24.22 -1.17 12.11
C TYR A 25 24.85 -2.53 11.87
N THR A 26 25.61 -2.65 10.79
CA THR A 26 26.45 -3.81 10.47
C THR A 26 27.91 -3.38 10.33
N SER A 27 28.81 -4.31 10.00
CA SER A 27 30.17 -3.97 9.62
C SER A 27 30.28 -3.28 8.25
N LYS A 28 29.22 -3.30 7.44
CA LYS A 28 29.20 -2.70 6.10
C LYS A 28 28.64 -1.29 6.12
N ASP A 29 27.47 -1.11 6.73
CA ASP A 29 26.75 0.16 6.71
C ASP A 29 25.68 0.25 7.82
N LEU A 30 25.04 1.41 7.89
CA LEU A 30 23.79 1.71 8.58
C LEU A 30 22.61 1.50 7.62
N PHE A 31 21.60 0.76 8.07
CA PHE A 31 20.36 0.53 7.32
C PHE A 31 19.17 1.08 8.10
N ARG A 32 18.44 2.00 7.48
CA ARG A 32 17.34 2.73 8.12
C ARG A 32 16.00 2.30 7.56
N ALA A 33 15.00 2.13 8.42
CA ALA A 33 13.62 1.96 7.99
C ALA A 33 12.63 2.72 8.89
N ALA A 34 11.64 3.35 8.28
CA ALA A 34 10.55 4.02 8.98
C ALA A 34 9.23 3.27 8.79
N VAL A 35 8.37 3.33 9.80
CA VAL A 35 7.08 2.61 9.82
C VAL A 35 5.94 3.58 9.50
N PRO A 36 5.06 3.28 8.54
CA PRO A 36 3.90 4.11 8.26
C PRO A 36 2.78 3.92 9.30
N SER A 37 1.89 4.90 9.43
CA SER A 37 0.82 4.96 10.44
C SER A 37 -0.59 4.93 9.81
N SER A 38 -1.57 4.36 10.53
CA SER A 38 -2.99 4.41 10.18
C SER A 38 -3.65 5.69 10.70
N ALA A 39 -4.86 6.03 10.22
CA ALA A 39 -5.61 7.19 10.67
C ALA A 39 -6.28 7.03 12.05
N SER A 40 -6.42 5.82 12.59
CA SER A 40 -7.28 5.55 13.76
C SER A 40 -6.57 4.94 14.98
N THR A 41 -6.75 5.64 16.11
CA THR A 41 -6.53 5.31 17.54
C THR A 41 -5.11 5.17 18.10
N GLY A 42 -4.80 5.99 19.12
CA GLY A 42 -3.71 5.76 20.08
C GLY A 42 -2.31 6.29 19.72
N ILE A 43 -2.21 7.17 18.73
CA ILE A 43 -0.98 7.52 17.99
C ILE A 43 0.17 7.99 18.91
N TYR A 44 -0.11 8.88 19.87
CA TYR A 44 0.93 9.47 20.72
C TYR A 44 1.45 8.52 21.83
N GLU A 45 0.56 7.76 22.48
CA GLU A 45 0.97 6.85 23.57
C GLU A 45 1.54 5.52 23.05
N GLY A 46 1.27 5.17 21.78
CA GLY A 46 1.71 3.92 21.17
C GLY A 46 3.18 3.93 20.71
N VAL A 47 3.64 5.06 20.18
CA VAL A 47 4.95 5.17 19.51
C VAL A 47 6.11 5.17 20.50
N SER A 48 5.97 5.89 21.61
CA SER A 48 6.99 5.92 22.68
C SER A 48 7.33 4.53 23.20
N LYS A 49 6.30 3.71 23.47
CA LYS A 49 6.47 2.31 23.88
C LYS A 49 7.08 1.44 22.77
N ALA A 50 6.70 1.68 21.51
CA ALA A 50 7.18 0.86 20.39
C ALA A 50 8.69 1.01 20.13
N PHE A 51 9.24 2.23 20.12
CA PHE A 51 10.69 2.39 19.97
C PHE A 51 11.45 1.91 21.22
N GLU A 52 10.86 2.02 22.41
CA GLU A 52 11.44 1.44 23.62
C GLU A 52 11.54 -0.09 23.55
N HIS A 53 10.49 -0.78 23.09
CA HIS A 53 10.53 -2.23 22.87
C HIS A 53 11.60 -2.62 21.85
N SER A 54 11.73 -1.86 20.77
CA SER A 54 12.77 -2.07 19.76
C SER A 54 14.17 -2.00 20.38
N ASN A 55 14.44 -0.95 21.16
CA ASN A 55 15.74 -0.72 21.80
C ASN A 55 16.05 -1.67 22.95
N LYS A 56 15.10 -1.87 23.87
CA LYS A 56 15.33 -2.53 25.16
C LYS A 56 14.97 -4.02 25.14
N THR A 57 14.10 -4.46 24.24
CA THR A 57 13.57 -5.84 24.23
C THR A 57 13.98 -6.61 22.97
N ILE A 58 13.85 -6.02 21.78
CA ILE A 58 14.14 -6.70 20.50
C ILE A 58 15.64 -6.70 20.20
N ALA A 59 16.32 -5.56 20.36
CA ALA A 59 17.74 -5.43 20.01
C ALA A 59 18.67 -6.42 20.75
N PRO A 60 18.61 -6.58 22.10
CA PRO A 60 19.61 -7.39 22.79
C PRO A 60 19.65 -8.88 22.37
N PRO A 61 18.50 -9.57 22.19
CA PRO A 61 18.49 -10.93 21.65
C PRO A 61 19.03 -11.04 20.23
N LEU A 62 18.73 -10.08 19.34
CA LEU A 62 19.28 -10.08 17.98
C LEU A 62 20.80 -9.96 17.95
N LEU A 63 21.37 -9.10 18.81
CA LEU A 63 22.82 -8.92 18.95
C LEU A 63 23.50 -10.16 19.55
N SER A 64 22.94 -10.71 20.63
CA SER A 64 23.51 -11.85 21.35
C SER A 64 23.49 -13.16 20.55
N LYS A 65 22.42 -13.40 19.78
CA LYS A 65 22.27 -14.63 18.96
C LYS A 65 23.13 -14.62 17.70
N LYS A 66 23.71 -13.46 17.31
CA LYS A 66 24.55 -13.30 16.11
C LYS A 66 23.91 -13.89 14.85
N LEU A 67 22.60 -13.71 14.71
CA LEU A 67 21.86 -14.20 13.55
C LEU A 67 22.37 -13.55 12.26
N ASN A 68 22.35 -14.32 11.17
CA ASN A 68 22.69 -13.82 9.86
C ASN A 68 21.51 -13.02 9.30
N PHE A 69 21.71 -11.73 9.04
CA PHE A 69 20.65 -10.82 8.62
C PHE A 69 20.17 -11.01 7.17
N VAL A 70 20.77 -11.94 6.42
CA VAL A 70 20.17 -12.46 5.18
C VAL A 70 19.05 -13.48 5.42
N GLU A 71 18.93 -14.02 6.64
CA GLU A 71 17.95 -15.02 7.04
C GLU A 71 16.68 -14.34 7.60
N GLN A 72 16.01 -13.55 6.76
CA GLN A 72 14.82 -12.75 7.11
C GLN A 72 13.80 -13.54 7.93
N GLU A 73 13.42 -14.74 7.45
CA GLU A 73 12.44 -15.60 8.11
C GLU A 73 12.85 -16.00 9.53
N LYS A 74 14.13 -16.29 9.77
CA LYS A 74 14.60 -16.68 11.11
C LYS A 74 14.55 -15.50 12.09
N ILE A 75 14.87 -14.30 11.61
CA ILE A 75 14.84 -13.09 12.42
C ILE A 75 13.40 -12.69 12.73
N ASP A 76 12.53 -12.66 11.72
CA ASP A 76 11.11 -12.34 11.91
C ASP A 76 10.44 -13.36 12.82
N LYS A 77 10.72 -14.66 12.65
CA LYS A 77 10.21 -15.71 13.53
C LYS A 77 10.66 -15.51 14.98
N LEU A 78 11.92 -15.18 15.21
CA LEU A 78 12.41 -14.89 16.57
C LEU A 78 11.67 -13.70 17.19
N MET A 79 11.47 -12.61 16.43
CA MET A 79 10.75 -11.44 16.95
C MET A 79 9.29 -11.76 17.27
N SER A 80 8.61 -12.52 16.41
CA SER A 80 7.23 -12.99 16.65
C SER A 80 7.13 -13.93 17.86
N GLU A 81 8.08 -14.86 18.03
CA GLU A 81 8.13 -15.74 19.21
C GLU A 81 8.35 -14.95 20.50
N MET A 82 9.18 -13.91 20.47
CA MET A 82 9.43 -13.04 21.63
C MET A 82 8.20 -12.20 22.03
N ASP A 83 7.41 -11.77 21.03
CA ASP A 83 6.14 -11.08 21.28
C ASP A 83 5.12 -12.06 21.90
N SER A 84 5.04 -13.28 21.38
CA SER A 84 4.19 -14.37 21.87
C SER A 84 2.68 -14.08 21.81
N THR A 85 2.24 -13.06 21.06
CA THR A 85 0.81 -12.80 20.82
C THR A 85 0.47 -12.97 19.33
N GLU A 86 -0.82 -13.21 19.03
CA GLU A 86 -1.26 -13.42 17.64
C GLU A 86 -1.10 -12.17 16.76
N ASN A 87 -1.36 -10.99 17.32
CA ASN A 87 -1.37 -9.71 16.60
C ASN A 87 -0.21 -8.78 17.03
N LYS A 88 0.90 -9.35 17.50
CA LYS A 88 2.08 -8.58 17.95
C LYS A 88 1.76 -7.45 18.95
N SER A 89 0.75 -7.66 19.79
CA SER A 89 0.17 -6.62 20.65
C SER A 89 1.06 -6.26 21.84
N LYS A 90 2.00 -7.15 22.20
CA LYS A 90 2.93 -6.96 23.33
C LYS A 90 4.03 -5.96 23.00
N PHE A 91 4.67 -6.08 21.86
CA PHE A 91 5.70 -5.14 21.38
C PHE A 91 5.13 -4.00 20.54
N ARG A 92 3.88 -4.17 20.10
CA ARG A 92 3.20 -3.42 19.04
C ARG A 92 3.81 -3.73 17.67
N GLU A 93 2.95 -3.91 16.68
CA GLU A 93 3.30 -4.27 15.29
C GLU A 93 4.41 -3.38 14.72
N ASN A 94 4.36 -2.06 15.02
CA ASN A 94 5.33 -1.08 14.52
C ASN A 94 6.77 -1.31 15.05
N ALA A 95 6.94 -1.84 16.27
CA ALA A 95 8.28 -2.11 16.81
C ALA A 95 8.97 -3.26 16.06
N VAL A 96 8.21 -4.32 15.77
CA VAL A 96 8.71 -5.48 15.04
C VAL A 96 8.98 -5.12 13.58
N LEU A 97 8.05 -4.39 12.96
CA LEU A 97 8.14 -4.04 11.55
C LEU A 97 9.39 -3.21 11.25
N GLY A 98 9.68 -2.15 12.02
CA GLY A 98 10.84 -1.29 11.74
C GLY A 98 12.16 -2.06 11.70
N VAL A 99 12.34 -3.00 12.64
CA VAL A 99 13.52 -3.88 12.66
C VAL A 99 13.50 -4.85 11.47
N SER A 100 12.34 -5.45 11.17
CA SER A 100 12.16 -6.38 10.04
C SER A 100 12.54 -5.74 8.70
N LEU A 101 12.11 -4.50 8.45
CA LEU A 101 12.43 -3.72 7.26
C LEU A 101 13.93 -3.39 7.17
N ALA A 102 14.53 -2.91 8.27
CA ALA A 102 15.96 -2.58 8.31
C ALA A 102 16.85 -3.83 8.08
N VAL A 103 16.44 -4.98 8.61
CA VAL A 103 17.09 -6.29 8.35
C VAL A 103 17.03 -6.66 6.88
N CYS A 104 15.89 -6.48 6.21
CA CYS A 104 15.73 -6.76 4.78
C CYS A 104 16.66 -5.88 3.93
N LYS A 105 16.75 -4.58 4.25
CA LYS A 105 17.70 -3.64 3.61
C LYS A 105 19.16 -4.05 3.81
N ALA A 106 19.51 -4.48 5.02
CA ALA A 106 20.83 -5.01 5.31
C ALA A 106 21.12 -6.29 4.53
N GLY A 107 20.14 -7.20 4.43
CA GLY A 107 20.25 -8.46 3.70
C GLY A 107 20.52 -8.27 2.21
N ALA A 108 19.92 -7.25 1.59
CA ALA A 108 20.18 -6.88 0.21
C ALA A 108 21.64 -6.45 -0.02
N THR A 109 22.12 -5.53 0.82
CA THR A 109 23.51 -5.03 0.77
C THR A 109 24.53 -6.13 1.09
N GLU A 110 24.17 -7.08 1.96
CA GLU A 110 25.03 -8.23 2.24
C GLU A 110 25.25 -9.11 1.02
N LYS A 111 24.18 -9.38 0.28
CA LYS A 111 24.19 -10.13 -0.97
C LYS A 111 24.75 -9.35 -2.16
N GLY A 112 24.95 -8.04 -2.02
CA GLY A 112 25.42 -7.17 -3.09
C GLY A 112 24.38 -7.01 -4.22
N VAL A 113 23.10 -7.04 -3.88
CA VAL A 113 21.98 -6.88 -4.83
C VAL A 113 21.06 -5.73 -4.40
N PRO A 114 20.32 -5.10 -5.33
CA PRO A 114 19.28 -4.14 -4.99
C PRO A 114 18.18 -4.74 -4.10
N LEU A 115 17.47 -3.89 -3.36
CA LEU A 115 16.46 -4.34 -2.39
C LEU A 115 15.32 -5.10 -3.08
N TYR A 116 14.76 -4.62 -4.19
CA TYR A 116 13.73 -5.35 -4.94
C TYR A 116 14.18 -6.76 -5.36
N ARG A 117 15.46 -6.94 -5.69
CA ARG A 117 16.02 -8.25 -6.06
C ARG A 117 16.16 -9.15 -4.84
N HIS A 118 16.60 -8.61 -3.71
CA HIS A 118 16.63 -9.34 -2.45
C HIS A 118 15.23 -9.82 -2.03
N ILE A 119 14.22 -8.94 -2.14
CA ILE A 119 12.83 -9.28 -1.87
C ILE A 119 12.32 -10.34 -2.84
N ALA A 120 12.63 -10.23 -4.13
CA ALA A 120 12.27 -11.25 -5.12
C ALA A 120 12.88 -12.62 -4.78
N ASP A 121 14.14 -12.67 -4.32
CA ASP A 121 14.76 -13.92 -3.87
C ASP A 121 14.03 -14.52 -2.67
N LEU A 122 13.66 -13.69 -1.68
CA LEU A 122 12.90 -14.13 -0.50
C LEU A 122 11.50 -14.63 -0.88
N ALA A 123 10.86 -14.02 -1.87
CA ALA A 123 9.55 -14.43 -2.39
C ALA A 123 9.62 -15.65 -3.33
N GLY A 124 10.80 -15.99 -3.83
CA GLY A 124 10.99 -17.06 -4.81
C GLY A 124 10.66 -16.65 -6.26
N ASN A 125 10.69 -15.36 -6.57
CA ASN A 125 10.39 -14.80 -7.89
C ASN A 125 11.67 -14.71 -8.74
N PRO A 126 11.81 -15.46 -9.85
CA PRO A 126 13.04 -15.45 -10.66
C PRO A 126 13.20 -14.16 -11.49
N GLU A 127 12.08 -13.57 -11.92
CA GLU A 127 12.03 -12.28 -12.61
C GLU A 127 11.33 -11.24 -11.73
N VAL A 128 11.35 -9.98 -12.18
CA VAL A 128 10.63 -8.88 -11.51
C VAL A 128 9.76 -8.13 -12.51
N ILE A 129 8.69 -7.49 -12.00
CA ILE A 129 7.72 -6.75 -12.81
C ILE A 129 7.45 -5.39 -12.17
N LEU A 130 7.45 -4.35 -13.00
CA LEU A 130 7.05 -3.00 -12.61
C LEU A 130 5.53 -2.89 -12.55
N PRO A 131 4.98 -2.29 -11.47
CA PRO A 131 3.55 -2.25 -11.25
C PRO A 131 2.86 -1.12 -12.01
N ASN A 132 1.54 -1.22 -12.20
CA ASN A 132 0.71 -0.06 -12.48
C ASN A 132 0.54 0.78 -11.20
N PRO A 133 0.78 2.10 -11.25
CA PRO A 133 0.41 2.98 -10.16
C PRO A 133 -1.10 3.25 -10.18
N ALA A 134 -1.75 3.08 -9.03
CA ALA A 134 -3.09 3.55 -8.75
C ALA A 134 -2.99 4.87 -7.98
N PHE A 135 -3.16 5.98 -8.70
CA PHE A 135 -3.02 7.33 -8.13
C PHE A 135 -4.33 7.76 -7.51
N ASN A 136 -4.37 7.93 -6.18
CA ASN A 136 -5.51 8.51 -5.49
C ASN A 136 -5.59 10.02 -5.77
N VAL A 137 -6.51 10.46 -6.62
CA VAL A 137 -6.52 11.84 -7.15
C VAL A 137 -7.69 12.69 -6.66
N ILE A 138 -8.73 12.07 -6.07
CA ILE A 138 -9.79 12.74 -5.31
C ILE A 138 -9.97 11.98 -4.00
N ASN A 139 -9.91 12.70 -2.88
CA ASN A 139 -10.10 12.14 -1.55
C ASN A 139 -11.50 12.49 -1.01
N GLY A 140 -12.15 11.51 -0.41
CA GLY A 140 -13.34 11.65 0.42
C GLY A 140 -13.17 10.88 1.73
N GLY A 141 -14.28 10.47 2.34
CA GLY A 141 -14.32 9.66 3.55
C GLY A 141 -13.47 10.23 4.69
N SER A 142 -12.90 9.34 5.51
CA SER A 142 -12.11 9.70 6.69
C SER A 142 -10.77 10.40 6.37
N HIS A 143 -10.36 10.44 5.10
CA HIS A 143 -9.15 11.15 4.65
C HIS A 143 -9.35 12.66 4.51
N THR A 144 -10.60 13.16 4.55
CA THR A 144 -10.90 14.59 4.38
C THR A 144 -12.13 15.01 5.19
N GLY A 145 -12.23 16.29 5.55
CA GLY A 145 -13.41 16.83 6.24
C GLY A 145 -14.59 17.17 5.32
N ASN A 146 -14.71 16.53 4.15
CA ASN A 146 -15.78 16.82 3.17
C ASN A 146 -16.99 15.90 3.37
N LYS A 147 -17.98 16.02 2.47
CA LYS A 147 -19.22 15.23 2.50
C LYS A 147 -19.18 13.97 1.62
N LEU A 148 -18.09 13.76 0.88
CA LEU A 148 -17.98 12.66 -0.07
C LEU A 148 -17.77 11.37 0.72
N ALA A 149 -18.69 10.42 0.64
CA ALA A 149 -18.66 9.23 1.49
C ALA A 149 -17.51 8.27 1.13
N MET A 150 -17.29 8.03 -0.16
CA MET A 150 -16.24 7.13 -0.63
C MET A 150 -14.87 7.74 -0.42
N GLN A 151 -13.92 6.94 0.06
CA GLN A 151 -12.64 7.42 0.55
C GLN A 151 -11.69 7.84 -0.56
N GLU A 152 -11.65 7.11 -1.68
CA GLU A 152 -10.68 7.36 -2.74
C GLU A 152 -11.20 7.11 -4.15
N PHE A 153 -10.83 8.00 -5.06
CA PHE A 153 -11.04 7.85 -6.48
C PHE A 153 -9.70 7.89 -7.18
N MET A 154 -9.31 6.73 -7.71
CA MET A 154 -8.00 6.49 -8.27
C MET A 154 -8.01 6.43 -9.78
N ILE A 155 -6.91 6.85 -10.41
CA ILE A 155 -6.64 6.62 -11.83
C ILE A 155 -5.49 5.62 -12.01
N LEU A 156 -5.65 4.70 -12.96
CA LEU A 156 -4.66 3.67 -13.29
C LEU A 156 -4.32 3.75 -14.79
N PRO A 157 -3.11 4.22 -15.17
CA PRO A 157 -2.65 4.25 -16.55
C PRO A 157 -2.29 2.86 -17.12
N VAL A 158 -3.27 1.97 -17.26
CA VAL A 158 -3.08 0.58 -17.71
C VAL A 158 -2.66 0.44 -19.18
N GLY A 159 -2.89 1.47 -19.99
CA GLY A 159 -2.49 1.53 -21.41
C GLY A 159 -1.05 1.97 -21.65
N ALA A 160 -0.32 2.41 -20.62
CA ALA A 160 1.08 2.82 -20.76
C ALA A 160 2.00 1.63 -21.13
N SER A 161 3.10 1.93 -21.81
CA SER A 161 4.12 0.95 -22.21
C SER A 161 5.25 0.77 -21.17
N SER A 162 5.35 1.69 -20.21
CA SER A 162 6.38 1.73 -19.18
C SER A 162 5.86 2.40 -17.90
N PHE A 163 6.54 2.19 -16.77
CA PHE A 163 6.21 2.90 -15.53
C PHE A 163 6.42 4.41 -15.68
N ARG A 164 7.50 4.83 -16.37
CA ARG A 164 7.75 6.23 -16.71
C ARG A 164 6.61 6.87 -17.49
N GLU A 165 6.09 6.20 -18.51
CA GLU A 165 4.94 6.70 -19.25
C GLU A 165 3.68 6.75 -18.37
N ALA A 166 3.45 5.72 -17.54
CA ALA A 166 2.34 5.71 -16.59
C ALA A 166 2.40 6.91 -15.61
N MET A 167 3.59 7.25 -15.11
CA MET A 167 3.81 8.43 -14.27
C MET A 167 3.49 9.73 -15.00
N CYS A 168 3.93 9.88 -16.26
CA CYS A 168 3.61 11.06 -17.07
C CYS A 168 2.09 11.21 -17.28
N ILE A 169 1.42 10.13 -17.70
CA ILE A 169 -0.03 10.11 -17.90
C ILE A 169 -0.75 10.48 -16.60
N GLY A 170 -0.40 9.85 -15.49
CA GLY A 170 -1.00 10.12 -14.18
C GLY A 170 -0.85 11.58 -13.74
N ALA A 171 0.35 12.15 -13.89
CA ALA A 171 0.61 13.54 -13.55
C ALA A 171 -0.14 14.53 -14.45
N GLU A 172 -0.22 14.27 -15.75
CA GLU A 172 -0.96 15.11 -16.71
C GLU A 172 -2.47 15.08 -16.44
N VAL A 173 -3.03 13.91 -16.14
CA VAL A 173 -4.44 13.78 -15.72
C VAL A 173 -4.67 14.52 -14.40
N TYR A 174 -3.79 14.38 -13.41
CA TYR A 174 -3.90 15.08 -12.13
C TYR A 174 -3.86 16.61 -12.27
N HIS A 175 -2.98 17.15 -13.11
CA HIS A 175 -2.92 18.59 -13.38
C HIS A 175 -4.15 19.09 -14.16
N ASN A 176 -4.66 18.31 -15.12
CA ASN A 176 -5.92 18.63 -15.80
C ASN A 176 -7.11 18.59 -14.84
N LEU A 177 -7.15 17.62 -13.93
CA LEU A 177 -8.16 17.51 -12.88
C LEU A 177 -8.14 18.75 -11.98
N LYS A 178 -6.96 19.22 -11.57
CA LYS A 178 -6.81 20.49 -10.83
C LYS A 178 -7.47 21.65 -11.56
N ASN A 179 -7.26 21.75 -12.88
CA ASN A 179 -7.83 22.83 -13.69
C ASN A 179 -9.35 22.70 -13.82
N VAL A 180 -9.87 21.49 -14.04
CA VAL A 180 -11.32 21.21 -14.09
C VAL A 180 -11.99 21.58 -12.76
N ILE A 181 -11.40 21.17 -11.64
CA ILE A 181 -11.89 21.51 -10.30
C ILE A 181 -11.86 23.02 -10.07
N LYS A 182 -10.74 23.68 -10.40
CA LYS A 182 -10.59 25.13 -10.23
C LYS A 182 -11.62 25.91 -11.04
N GLU A 183 -11.91 25.45 -12.25
CA GLU A 183 -12.90 26.05 -13.14
C GLU A 183 -14.33 25.89 -12.59
N LYS A 184 -14.67 24.71 -12.05
CA LYS A 184 -16.03 24.39 -11.57
C LYS A 184 -16.32 24.88 -10.15
N TYR A 185 -15.38 24.75 -9.21
CA TYR A 185 -15.58 25.01 -7.78
C TYR A 185 -14.68 26.12 -7.21
N GLY A 186 -13.83 26.72 -8.04
CA GLY A 186 -12.90 27.75 -7.61
C GLY A 186 -11.58 27.21 -7.06
N LYS A 187 -10.63 28.13 -6.83
CA LYS A 187 -9.25 27.80 -6.42
C LYS A 187 -9.19 27.06 -5.07
N ASP A 188 -10.09 27.37 -4.15
CA ASP A 188 -10.04 26.86 -2.78
C ASP A 188 -10.40 25.37 -2.71
N ALA A 189 -11.07 24.84 -3.74
CA ALA A 189 -11.35 23.41 -3.92
C ALA A 189 -10.13 22.61 -4.45
N THR A 190 -9.00 23.27 -4.74
CA THR A 190 -7.78 22.60 -5.25
C THR A 190 -6.74 22.29 -4.16
N ASN A 191 -7.14 22.40 -2.89
CA ASN A 191 -6.36 21.88 -1.78
C ASN A 191 -6.39 20.35 -1.79
N VAL A 192 -5.40 19.75 -1.17
CA VAL A 192 -5.19 18.29 -1.19
C VAL A 192 -5.44 17.68 0.19
N GLY A 193 -5.91 16.44 0.22
CA GLY A 193 -6.03 15.63 1.43
C GLY A 193 -4.71 14.98 1.86
N ASP A 194 -4.80 14.04 2.79
CA ASP A 194 -3.65 13.32 3.37
C ASP A 194 -2.78 12.64 2.30
N GLU A 195 -3.40 12.10 1.24
CA GLU A 195 -2.71 11.33 0.19
C GLU A 195 -2.45 12.12 -1.10
N GLY A 196 -2.65 13.44 -1.07
CA GLY A 196 -2.32 14.34 -2.18
C GLY A 196 -3.39 14.47 -3.27
N GLY A 197 -4.47 13.71 -3.22
CA GLY A 197 -5.65 13.91 -4.06
C GLY A 197 -6.44 15.15 -3.62
N PHE A 198 -7.29 15.68 -4.51
CA PHE A 198 -8.08 16.88 -4.22
C PHE A 198 -9.20 16.59 -3.23
N ALA A 199 -9.37 17.47 -2.24
CA ALA A 199 -10.43 17.37 -1.23
C ALA A 199 -11.62 18.27 -1.61
N LEU A 200 -12.58 17.69 -2.32
CA LEU A 200 -13.73 18.43 -2.86
C LEU A 200 -14.92 18.42 -1.90
N ASN A 201 -15.62 19.55 -1.75
CA ASN A 201 -16.88 19.58 -0.98
C ASN A 201 -18.08 19.17 -1.86
N ILE A 202 -18.01 17.96 -2.40
CA ILE A 202 -19.09 17.31 -3.16
C ILE A 202 -19.71 16.20 -2.31
N LEU A 203 -20.99 15.90 -2.55
CA LEU A 203 -21.71 14.83 -1.85
C LEU A 203 -21.75 13.56 -2.69
N GLU A 204 -22.04 13.71 -3.99
CA GLU A 204 -22.32 12.61 -4.89
C GLU A 204 -21.02 12.00 -5.46
N ASN A 205 -20.89 10.67 -5.36
CA ASN A 205 -19.75 9.94 -5.92
C ASN A 205 -19.72 10.01 -7.46
N GLU A 206 -20.89 10.09 -8.10
CA GLU A 206 -21.00 10.25 -9.56
C GLU A 206 -20.34 11.56 -10.02
N GLU A 207 -20.47 12.63 -9.25
CA GLU A 207 -19.83 13.92 -9.55
C GLU A 207 -18.30 13.80 -9.53
N ALA A 208 -17.72 13.02 -8.61
CA ALA A 208 -16.28 12.74 -8.59
C ALA A 208 -15.84 11.97 -9.86
N LEU A 209 -16.61 10.96 -10.27
CA LEU A 209 -16.34 10.17 -11.48
C LEU A 209 -16.44 11.00 -12.76
N GLU A 210 -17.42 11.91 -12.86
CA GLU A 210 -17.55 12.84 -13.98
C GLU A 210 -16.34 13.78 -14.10
N LEU A 211 -15.85 14.30 -12.96
CA LEU A 211 -14.65 15.14 -12.94
C LEU A 211 -13.43 14.39 -13.45
N LEU A 212 -13.26 13.12 -13.04
CA LEU A 212 -12.18 12.27 -13.52
C LEU A 212 -12.29 11.99 -15.02
N LYS A 213 -13.48 11.61 -15.51
CA LYS A 213 -13.72 11.38 -16.94
C LYS A 213 -13.40 12.63 -17.77
N ASN A 214 -13.80 13.81 -17.30
CA ASN A 214 -13.49 15.08 -17.97
C ASN A 214 -11.98 15.35 -17.97
N ALA A 215 -11.31 15.16 -16.83
CA ALA A 215 -9.86 15.35 -16.73
C ALA A 215 -9.07 14.39 -17.63
N ILE A 216 -9.41 13.10 -17.63
CA ILE A 216 -8.83 12.07 -18.50
C ILE A 216 -9.06 12.44 -19.98
N GLY A 217 -10.28 12.92 -20.30
CA GLY A 217 -10.63 13.37 -21.64
C GLY A 217 -9.84 14.59 -22.10
N LYS A 218 -9.70 15.62 -21.25
CA LYS A 218 -8.90 16.82 -21.52
C LYS A 218 -7.41 16.50 -21.67
N ALA A 219 -6.90 15.52 -20.93
CA ALA A 219 -5.52 15.05 -21.03
C ALA A 219 -5.27 14.16 -22.26
N GLY A 220 -6.31 13.64 -22.93
CA GLY A 220 -6.17 12.84 -24.14
C GLY A 220 -5.93 11.34 -23.92
N TYR A 221 -6.24 10.82 -22.73
CA TYR A 221 -5.87 9.44 -22.33
C TYR A 221 -7.06 8.48 -22.08
N LYS A 222 -8.21 8.73 -22.72
CA LYS A 222 -9.45 7.96 -22.50
C LYS A 222 -9.28 6.43 -22.65
N ASP A 223 -8.48 5.99 -23.61
CA ASP A 223 -8.27 4.56 -23.89
C ASP A 223 -7.12 3.95 -23.07
N GLN A 224 -6.37 4.77 -22.33
CA GLN A 224 -5.18 4.37 -21.59
C GLN A 224 -5.38 4.35 -20.06
N VAL A 225 -6.33 5.14 -19.55
CA VAL A 225 -6.56 5.30 -18.12
C VAL A 225 -7.90 4.69 -17.73
N VAL A 226 -7.89 3.88 -16.68
CA VAL A 226 -9.09 3.32 -16.03
C VAL A 226 -9.21 3.84 -14.61
N ILE A 227 -10.40 3.71 -14.02
CA ILE A 227 -10.68 4.20 -12.66
C ILE A 227 -10.73 3.02 -11.68
N GLY A 228 -10.12 3.22 -10.51
CA GLY A 228 -10.27 2.36 -9.33
C GLY A 228 -10.85 3.16 -8.17
N MET A 229 -11.50 2.50 -7.22
CA MET A 229 -12.12 3.16 -6.07
C MET A 229 -11.84 2.41 -4.78
N ASP A 230 -11.63 3.14 -3.69
CA ASP A 230 -11.68 2.63 -2.32
C ASP A 230 -12.89 3.23 -1.62
N VAL A 231 -13.84 2.37 -1.30
CA VAL A 231 -15.12 2.76 -0.71
C VAL A 231 -14.98 2.90 0.81
N ALA A 232 -14.10 2.12 1.45
CA ALA A 232 -13.94 2.04 2.90
C ALA A 232 -15.29 1.90 3.65
N ALA A 233 -16.14 0.97 3.21
CA ALA A 233 -17.55 0.93 3.62
C ALA A 233 -17.77 0.70 5.14
N SER A 234 -16.80 0.12 5.84
CA SER A 234 -16.81 -0.03 7.29
C SER A 234 -16.94 1.31 8.03
N GLU A 235 -16.42 2.40 7.48
CA GLU A 235 -16.44 3.71 8.13
C GLU A 235 -17.87 4.27 8.30
N PHE A 236 -18.78 3.94 7.38
CA PHE A 236 -20.17 4.39 7.36
C PHE A 236 -21.21 3.25 7.44
N PHE A 237 -20.78 2.04 7.79
CA PHE A 237 -21.70 0.96 8.15
C PHE A 237 -22.24 1.16 9.58
N ARG A 238 -23.57 1.28 9.71
CA ARG A 238 -24.25 1.50 11.00
C ARG A 238 -25.52 0.67 11.07
N SER A 239 -25.65 -0.13 12.13
CA SER A 239 -26.88 -0.90 12.43
C SER A 239 -27.36 -1.82 11.30
N GLY A 240 -26.43 -2.50 10.60
CA GLY A 240 -26.76 -3.45 9.55
C GLY A 240 -27.15 -2.82 8.20
N LYS A 241 -26.95 -1.50 8.05
CA LYS A 241 -27.20 -0.76 6.81
C LYS A 241 -25.99 0.12 6.48
N TYR A 242 -25.78 0.36 5.20
CA TYR A 242 -24.84 1.37 4.72
C TYR A 242 -25.59 2.70 4.63
N ASP A 243 -25.07 3.75 5.27
CA ASP A 243 -25.56 5.11 5.10
C ASP A 243 -24.96 5.70 3.82
N LEU A 244 -25.53 5.25 2.70
CA LEU A 244 -25.15 5.61 1.34
C LEU A 244 -26.43 6.10 0.66
N ASP A 245 -26.60 7.41 0.46
CA ASP A 245 -27.69 7.91 -0.38
C ASP A 245 -27.35 7.57 -1.85
N PHE A 246 -27.70 6.35 -2.24
CA PHE A 246 -27.13 5.61 -3.37
C PHE A 246 -28.06 5.57 -4.59
N LYS A 247 -27.50 5.86 -5.78
CA LYS A 247 -27.64 5.12 -7.06
C LYS A 247 -26.90 5.84 -8.20
N SER A 248 -26.17 5.08 -9.04
CA SER A 248 -26.13 5.23 -10.52
C SER A 248 -25.23 4.17 -11.21
N PRO A 249 -25.40 3.90 -12.52
CA PRO A 249 -25.04 2.63 -13.19
C PRO A 249 -23.69 2.59 -13.92
N ASP A 250 -23.28 1.37 -14.30
CA ASP A 250 -22.38 0.93 -15.40
C ASP A 250 -21.25 1.86 -15.88
N ASP A 251 -20.43 2.34 -14.94
CA ASP A 251 -19.14 2.94 -15.28
C ASP A 251 -18.04 1.89 -15.44
N PRO A 252 -17.02 2.13 -16.30
CA PRO A 252 -15.91 1.20 -16.53
C PRO A 252 -14.92 1.20 -15.35
N MET A 253 -15.43 0.96 -14.14
CA MET A 253 -14.67 0.67 -12.94
C MET A 253 -14.04 -0.71 -13.10
N VAL A 254 -12.72 -0.80 -12.93
CA VAL A 254 -12.00 -2.08 -13.08
C VAL A 254 -11.58 -2.68 -11.74
N SER A 255 -11.63 -1.89 -10.67
CA SER A 255 -11.27 -2.28 -9.32
C SER A 255 -12.08 -1.51 -8.28
N ILE A 256 -12.58 -2.21 -7.27
CA ILE A 256 -13.24 -1.65 -6.08
C ILE A 256 -12.65 -2.28 -4.81
N GLU A 257 -12.26 -1.45 -3.86
CA GLU A 257 -11.72 -1.81 -2.55
C GLU A 257 -12.78 -1.54 -1.47
N ASP A 258 -12.93 -2.49 -0.54
CA ASP A 258 -13.88 -2.47 0.58
C ASP A 258 -15.30 -1.97 0.27
N PRO A 259 -16.02 -2.59 -0.69
CA PRO A 259 -17.40 -2.22 -1.02
C PRO A 259 -18.41 -2.45 0.12
N PHE A 260 -18.05 -3.27 1.11
CA PHE A 260 -18.88 -3.65 2.24
C PHE A 260 -18.05 -3.68 3.53
N ASP A 261 -18.73 -3.70 4.66
CA ASP A 261 -18.09 -3.80 5.98
C ASP A 261 -17.22 -5.05 6.09
N GLN A 262 -16.13 -4.95 6.85
CA GLN A 262 -15.15 -6.01 7.09
C GLN A 262 -15.75 -7.33 7.56
N ASP A 263 -16.91 -7.33 8.24
CA ASP A 263 -17.56 -8.54 8.77
C ASP A 263 -18.88 -8.91 8.02
N ASP A 264 -19.25 -8.20 6.95
CA ASP A 264 -20.42 -8.50 6.11
C ASP A 264 -20.11 -9.52 4.99
N TRP A 265 -19.63 -10.69 5.39
CA TRP A 265 -19.11 -11.75 4.50
C TRP A 265 -20.08 -12.17 3.38
N GLU A 266 -21.39 -12.15 3.65
CA GLU A 266 -22.42 -12.51 2.66
C GLU A 266 -22.57 -11.44 1.58
N ALA A 267 -22.54 -10.14 1.93
CA ALA A 267 -22.59 -9.07 0.93
C ALA A 267 -21.37 -9.13 -0.01
N TRP A 268 -20.17 -9.31 0.56
CA TRP A 268 -18.93 -9.50 -0.20
C TRP A 268 -19.02 -10.66 -1.19
N LYS A 269 -19.45 -11.84 -0.73
CA LYS A 269 -19.59 -13.03 -1.57
C LYS A 269 -20.59 -12.84 -2.72
N ASN A 270 -21.75 -12.26 -2.42
CA ASN A 270 -22.81 -12.04 -3.42
C ASN A 270 -22.37 -11.03 -4.50
N PHE A 271 -21.70 -9.95 -4.10
CA PHE A 271 -21.18 -8.96 -5.03
C PHE A 271 -20.04 -9.53 -5.87
N THR A 272 -19.02 -10.14 -5.25
CA THR A 272 -17.86 -10.69 -5.96
C THR A 272 -18.25 -11.74 -7.00
N ALA A 273 -19.30 -12.52 -6.76
CA ALA A 273 -19.82 -13.50 -7.72
C ALA A 273 -20.37 -12.88 -9.02
N SER A 274 -20.81 -11.62 -9.00
CA SER A 274 -21.45 -10.94 -10.13
C SER A 274 -20.66 -9.74 -10.68
N ALA A 275 -19.69 -9.21 -9.93
CA ALA A 275 -19.02 -7.96 -10.24
C ALA A 275 -18.19 -7.97 -11.54
N GLY A 276 -17.58 -9.10 -11.91
CA GLY A 276 -16.75 -9.21 -13.14
C GLY A 276 -15.45 -8.37 -13.15
N ILE A 277 -15.18 -7.59 -12.10
CA ILE A 277 -14.05 -6.68 -11.94
C ILE A 277 -13.10 -7.17 -10.82
N GLN A 278 -12.06 -6.39 -10.49
CA GLN A 278 -11.27 -6.63 -9.29
C GLN A 278 -12.06 -6.14 -8.06
N VAL A 279 -12.21 -7.01 -7.07
CA VAL A 279 -12.77 -6.68 -5.75
C VAL A 279 -11.63 -6.91 -4.76
N VAL A 280 -11.22 -5.87 -4.04
CA VAL A 280 -10.04 -5.88 -3.16
C VAL A 280 -10.51 -5.84 -1.71
N GLY A 281 -10.02 -6.77 -0.90
CA GLY A 281 -10.23 -6.73 0.55
C GLY A 281 -9.06 -6.06 1.26
N ASP A 282 -9.30 -4.92 1.90
CA ASP A 282 -8.39 -4.24 2.82
C ASP A 282 -8.78 -4.57 4.26
N ASP A 283 -9.78 -3.91 4.85
CA ASP A 283 -10.28 -4.17 6.20
C ASP A 283 -10.90 -5.57 6.33
N LEU A 284 -11.48 -6.09 5.24
CA LEU A 284 -11.93 -7.49 5.18
C LEU A 284 -10.81 -8.47 5.54
N THR A 285 -9.57 -8.19 5.12
CA THR A 285 -8.46 -9.15 5.24
C THR A 285 -7.38 -8.73 6.22
N VAL A 286 -7.19 -7.43 6.45
CA VAL A 286 -6.15 -6.78 7.28
C VAL A 286 -4.77 -7.43 7.13
N THR A 287 -4.41 -7.86 5.91
CA THR A 287 -3.15 -8.60 5.65
C THR A 287 -2.95 -9.82 6.58
N ASN A 288 -4.03 -10.37 7.14
CA ASN A 288 -4.00 -11.49 8.08
C ASN A 288 -4.26 -12.81 7.34
N PRO A 289 -3.33 -13.78 7.37
CA PRO A 289 -3.48 -15.06 6.66
C PRO A 289 -4.76 -15.83 6.98
N LYS A 290 -5.30 -15.74 8.21
CA LYS A 290 -6.56 -16.41 8.58
C LYS A 290 -7.76 -15.78 7.88
N ARG A 291 -7.85 -14.45 7.85
CA ARG A 291 -8.93 -13.74 7.15
C ARG A 291 -8.80 -13.89 5.64
N VAL A 292 -7.57 -13.84 5.10
CA VAL A 292 -7.30 -14.15 3.68
C VAL A 292 -7.78 -15.57 3.34
N THR A 293 -7.44 -16.57 4.15
CA THR A 293 -7.87 -17.96 3.94
C THR A 293 -9.40 -18.08 3.94
N LYS A 294 -10.07 -17.42 4.90
CA LYS A 294 -11.53 -17.38 4.95
C LYS A 294 -12.12 -16.75 3.69
N ALA A 295 -11.61 -15.58 3.29
CA ALA A 295 -12.09 -14.83 2.13
C ALA A 295 -11.89 -15.57 0.80
N VAL A 296 -10.77 -16.31 0.67
CA VAL A 296 -10.55 -17.25 -0.43
C VAL A 296 -11.60 -18.35 -0.42
N SER A 297 -11.83 -19.00 0.73
CA SER A 297 -12.76 -20.13 0.83
C SER A 297 -14.22 -19.74 0.55
N GLU A 298 -14.62 -18.55 0.98
CA GLU A 298 -15.98 -18.02 0.81
C GLU A 298 -16.16 -17.31 -0.54
N LYS A 299 -15.07 -17.10 -1.30
CA LYS A 299 -15.04 -16.32 -2.54
C LYS A 299 -15.55 -14.88 -2.34
N SER A 300 -15.22 -14.31 -1.19
CA SER A 300 -15.66 -12.97 -0.78
C SER A 300 -14.95 -11.87 -1.54
N SER A 301 -13.74 -12.11 -2.05
CA SER A 301 -12.93 -11.16 -2.80
C SER A 301 -12.14 -11.91 -3.90
N ASN A 302 -11.54 -11.17 -4.84
CA ASN A 302 -10.61 -11.70 -5.84
C ASN A 302 -9.31 -10.88 -5.95
N GLY A 303 -9.09 -9.98 -5.00
CA GLY A 303 -7.93 -9.12 -4.85
C GLY A 303 -7.63 -8.84 -3.37
N PHE A 304 -6.38 -8.50 -3.09
CA PHE A 304 -5.85 -8.35 -1.74
C PHE A 304 -5.04 -7.06 -1.61
N LEU A 305 -5.33 -6.23 -0.59
CA LEU A 305 -4.52 -5.06 -0.28
C LEU A 305 -3.44 -5.43 0.74
N LEU A 306 -2.18 -5.34 0.34
CA LEU A 306 -1.03 -5.68 1.19
C LEU A 306 -0.49 -4.42 1.87
N LYS A 307 -0.72 -4.32 3.18
CA LYS A 307 -0.16 -3.29 4.06
C LYS A 307 0.78 -3.95 5.06
N VAL A 308 2.08 -3.73 4.90
CA VAL A 308 3.11 -4.43 5.72
C VAL A 308 2.96 -4.20 7.22
N ASN A 309 2.43 -3.04 7.62
CA ASN A 309 2.22 -2.71 9.03
C ASN A 309 0.96 -3.33 9.64
N HIS A 310 0.03 -3.87 8.85
CA HIS A 310 -1.10 -4.64 9.39
C HIS A 310 -0.68 -6.03 9.92
N ILE A 311 0.39 -6.62 9.37
CA ILE A 311 0.88 -7.94 9.81
C ILE A 311 2.19 -7.84 10.62
N GLY A 312 2.96 -6.77 10.44
CA GLY A 312 4.07 -6.38 11.32
C GLY A 312 5.42 -7.03 11.02
N SER A 313 5.58 -7.78 9.92
CA SER A 313 6.89 -8.26 9.46
C SER A 313 6.95 -8.43 7.93
N VAL A 314 8.17 -8.38 7.38
CA VAL A 314 8.41 -8.66 5.96
C VAL A 314 8.03 -10.09 5.63
N THR A 315 8.48 -11.08 6.42
CA THR A 315 8.22 -12.50 6.16
C THR A 315 6.72 -12.82 6.06
N GLU A 316 5.91 -12.34 7.01
CA GLU A 316 4.47 -12.61 6.99
C GLU A 316 3.77 -11.86 5.85
N SER A 317 4.28 -10.68 5.46
CA SER A 317 3.79 -9.97 4.27
C SER A 317 4.05 -10.77 2.99
N LEU A 318 5.25 -11.34 2.83
CA LEU A 318 5.58 -12.21 1.68
C LEU A 318 4.69 -13.46 1.67
N GLN A 319 4.45 -14.06 2.84
CA GLN A 319 3.58 -15.24 2.97
C GLN A 319 2.12 -14.93 2.62
N ALA A 320 1.59 -13.79 3.07
CA ALA A 320 0.24 -13.35 2.73
C ALA A 320 0.09 -13.09 1.22
N CYS A 321 1.07 -12.42 0.60
CA CYS A 321 1.11 -12.22 -0.85
C CYS A 321 1.09 -13.57 -1.60
N LYS A 322 1.98 -14.49 -1.21
CA LYS A 322 2.08 -15.81 -1.83
C LYS A 322 0.80 -16.61 -1.68
N LEU A 323 0.16 -16.56 -0.51
CA LEU A 323 -1.13 -17.20 -0.27
C LEU A 323 -2.20 -16.65 -1.23
N ALA A 324 -2.33 -15.33 -1.35
CA ALA A 324 -3.27 -14.70 -2.25
C ALA A 324 -3.00 -15.10 -3.72
N GLN A 325 -1.77 -14.91 -4.21
CA GLN A 325 -1.40 -15.25 -5.59
C GLN A 325 -1.59 -16.75 -5.91
N SER A 326 -1.27 -17.65 -4.98
CA SER A 326 -1.47 -19.10 -5.17
C SER A 326 -2.94 -19.51 -5.30
N ASN A 327 -3.87 -18.65 -4.85
CA ASN A 327 -5.30 -18.81 -5.00
C ASN A 327 -5.87 -17.99 -6.18
N GLY A 328 -4.99 -17.49 -7.07
CA GLY A 328 -5.38 -16.74 -8.25
C GLY A 328 -5.86 -15.32 -7.98
N TRP A 329 -5.62 -14.80 -6.76
CA TRP A 329 -5.97 -13.43 -6.42
C TRP A 329 -4.90 -12.47 -6.90
N SER A 330 -5.34 -11.27 -7.28
CA SER A 330 -4.45 -10.14 -7.46
C SER A 330 -4.00 -9.57 -6.12
N VAL A 331 -2.84 -8.93 -6.10
CA VAL A 331 -2.31 -8.26 -4.90
C VAL A 331 -1.95 -6.83 -5.25
N MET A 332 -2.43 -5.88 -4.47
CA MET A 332 -2.05 -4.48 -4.56
C MET A 332 -1.26 -4.10 -3.32
N VAL A 333 0.03 -3.80 -3.51
CA VAL A 333 0.85 -3.26 -2.42
C VAL A 333 0.37 -1.84 -2.13
N SER A 334 0.22 -1.51 -0.86
CA SER A 334 -0.38 -0.25 -0.46
C SER A 334 0.45 0.51 0.57
N HIS A 335 0.42 1.83 0.43
CA HIS A 335 0.87 2.77 1.44
C HIS A 335 -0.11 2.87 2.62
N ARG A 336 0.13 3.83 3.52
CA ARG A 336 -0.84 4.30 4.50
C ARG A 336 -1.05 5.81 4.35
N SER A 337 -2.16 6.33 4.87
CA SER A 337 -2.42 7.77 4.87
C SER A 337 -1.38 8.58 5.69
N GLY A 338 -0.81 7.99 6.74
CA GLY A 338 0.38 8.53 7.41
C GLY A 338 1.66 7.85 6.91
N GLU A 339 2.17 8.26 5.75
CA GLU A 339 3.41 7.74 5.19
C GLU A 339 4.65 8.51 5.65
N THR A 340 5.83 8.00 5.30
CA THR A 340 7.15 8.58 5.57
C THR A 340 7.92 8.75 4.25
N GLU A 341 9.15 9.24 4.31
CA GLU A 341 10.07 9.25 3.16
C GLU A 341 10.62 7.86 2.80
N ASP A 342 10.36 6.82 3.61
CA ASP A 342 10.80 5.46 3.31
C ASP A 342 10.18 4.98 1.98
N THR A 343 10.96 4.26 1.19
CA THR A 343 10.56 3.79 -0.14
C THR A 343 10.42 2.28 -0.23
N PHE A 344 10.45 1.57 0.91
CA PHE A 344 10.45 0.10 0.96
C PHE A 344 9.36 -0.54 0.09
N ILE A 345 8.14 0.00 0.10
CA ILE A 345 7.03 -0.59 -0.65
C ILE A 345 7.20 -0.51 -2.18
N ALA A 346 8.03 0.40 -2.69
CA ALA A 346 8.41 0.46 -4.11
C ALA A 346 9.28 -0.73 -4.51
N ASP A 347 10.27 -1.08 -3.70
CA ASP A 347 11.07 -2.28 -3.90
C ASP A 347 10.25 -3.56 -3.63
N LEU A 348 9.34 -3.51 -2.66
CA LEU A 348 8.46 -4.63 -2.30
C LEU A 348 7.54 -5.03 -3.45
N VAL A 349 6.84 -4.07 -4.07
CA VAL A 349 5.89 -4.37 -5.15
C VAL A 349 6.61 -4.96 -6.36
N VAL A 350 7.80 -4.46 -6.69
CA VAL A 350 8.63 -4.99 -7.79
C VAL A 350 9.12 -6.40 -7.46
N GLY A 351 9.64 -6.59 -6.24
CA GLY A 351 10.15 -7.89 -5.81
C GLY A 351 9.07 -8.96 -5.71
N LEU A 352 7.86 -8.59 -5.27
CA LEU A 352 6.69 -9.48 -5.18
C LEU A 352 5.99 -9.73 -6.53
N CYS A 353 6.33 -8.97 -7.58
CA CYS A 353 5.72 -9.07 -8.89
C CYS A 353 4.19 -8.97 -8.85
N THR A 354 3.64 -8.09 -8.00
CA THR A 354 2.18 -8.04 -7.83
C THR A 354 1.47 -7.30 -8.95
N GLY A 355 2.20 -6.46 -9.69
CA GLY A 355 1.71 -5.77 -10.89
C GLY A 355 0.93 -4.48 -10.63
N GLN A 356 0.69 -4.11 -9.37
CA GLN A 356 -0.06 -2.90 -9.02
C GLN A 356 0.32 -2.38 -7.62
N ILE A 357 0.41 -1.05 -7.49
CA ILE A 357 0.71 -0.33 -6.25
C ILE A 357 -0.23 0.87 -6.07
N LYS A 358 -0.74 1.06 -4.86
CA LYS A 358 -1.46 2.26 -4.40
C LYS A 358 -0.57 3.02 -3.42
N THR A 359 0.00 4.14 -3.86
CA THR A 359 0.95 4.92 -3.06
C THR A 359 0.69 6.43 -3.13
N GLY A 360 -0.59 6.80 -3.22
CA GLY A 360 -1.08 8.18 -3.23
C GLY A 360 -1.06 8.87 -4.59
N ALA A 361 -1.39 10.16 -4.60
CA ALA A 361 -1.39 11.00 -5.79
C ALA A 361 0.04 11.20 -6.34
N PRO A 362 0.20 11.69 -7.57
CA PRO A 362 1.45 12.30 -8.04
C PRO A 362 1.67 13.69 -7.40
N CYS A 363 1.47 13.78 -6.08
CA CYS A 363 1.56 14.96 -5.23
C CYS A 363 2.00 14.52 -3.84
N ARG A 364 2.67 15.42 -3.10
CA ARG A 364 3.29 15.16 -1.79
C ARG A 364 4.45 14.14 -1.85
N SER A 365 5.53 14.43 -1.13
CA SER A 365 6.82 13.77 -1.40
C SER A 365 6.92 12.38 -0.81
N GLU A 366 6.18 12.07 0.24
CA GLU A 366 6.01 10.74 0.79
C GLU A 366 5.40 9.76 -0.23
N CYS A 367 4.52 10.24 -1.12
CA CYS A 367 3.93 9.48 -2.22
C CYS A 367 4.91 9.41 -3.40
N LEU A 368 5.44 10.56 -3.80
CA LEU A 368 6.41 10.66 -4.90
C LEU A 368 7.72 9.94 -4.61
N ALA A 369 8.13 9.76 -3.35
CA ALA A 369 9.34 9.02 -2.99
C ALA A 369 9.29 7.58 -3.52
N LYS A 370 8.15 6.90 -3.35
CA LYS A 370 7.94 5.52 -3.84
C LYS A 370 7.88 5.50 -5.36
N ASN A 371 7.09 6.37 -5.96
CA ASN A 371 6.98 6.46 -7.42
C ASN A 371 8.35 6.76 -8.07
N ASN A 372 9.12 7.70 -7.52
CA ASN A 372 10.47 8.01 -7.99
C ASN A 372 11.44 6.86 -7.77
N GLN A 373 11.27 6.06 -6.71
CA GLN A 373 12.06 4.85 -6.51
C GLN A 373 11.74 3.81 -7.60
N ILE A 374 10.48 3.63 -7.99
CA ILE A 374 10.12 2.73 -9.08
C ILE A 374 10.69 3.22 -10.43
N LEU A 375 10.72 4.54 -10.68
CA LEU A 375 11.42 5.09 -11.86
C LEU A 375 12.90 4.73 -11.88
N ARG A 376 13.59 4.77 -10.73
CA ARG A 376 14.99 4.36 -10.62
C ARG A 376 15.17 2.86 -10.83
N ILE A 377 14.26 2.04 -10.29
CA ILE A 377 14.27 0.59 -10.50
C ILE A 377 14.05 0.27 -11.99
N GLU A 378 13.12 0.95 -12.66
CA GLU A 378 12.90 0.81 -14.10
C GLU A 378 14.16 1.14 -14.90
N GLU A 379 14.82 2.26 -14.57
CA GLU A 379 16.09 2.66 -15.20
C GLU A 379 17.20 1.60 -14.98
N GLU A 380 17.34 1.08 -13.75
CA GLU A 380 18.33 0.07 -13.41
C GLU A 380 18.09 -1.26 -14.15
N LEU A 381 16.83 -1.67 -14.29
CA LEU A 381 16.45 -2.87 -15.03
C LEU A 381 16.69 -2.73 -16.54
N GLY A 382 16.62 -1.50 -17.08
CA GLY A 382 16.84 -1.21 -18.48
C GLY A 382 15.99 -2.08 -19.40
N SER A 383 16.61 -2.78 -20.36
CA SER A 383 15.89 -3.65 -21.29
C SER A 383 15.24 -4.88 -20.64
N LYS A 384 15.50 -5.16 -19.36
CA LYS A 384 14.85 -6.25 -18.60
C LYS A 384 13.58 -5.78 -17.90
N ALA A 385 13.29 -4.49 -17.89
CA ALA A 385 12.08 -3.94 -17.30
C ALA A 385 10.84 -4.50 -18.02
N LYS A 386 9.93 -5.10 -17.25
CA LYS A 386 8.60 -5.53 -17.73
C LYS A 386 7.57 -4.75 -16.96
N PHE A 387 6.70 -4.03 -17.66
CA PHE A 387 5.61 -3.27 -17.06
C PHE A 387 4.32 -4.07 -17.13
N ALA A 388 3.56 -4.11 -16.03
CA ALA A 388 2.36 -4.93 -15.94
C ALA A 388 1.24 -4.50 -16.90
N GLY A 389 1.08 -3.19 -17.14
CA GLY A 389 0.08 -2.63 -18.05
C GLY A 389 -1.33 -3.18 -17.81
N ARG A 390 -1.98 -3.67 -18.86
CA ARG A 390 -3.33 -4.26 -18.77
C ARG A 390 -3.36 -5.58 -17.99
N CYS A 391 -2.21 -6.22 -17.75
CA CYS A 391 -2.09 -7.46 -17.01
C CYS A 391 -1.87 -7.25 -15.50
N PHE A 392 -2.05 -6.04 -14.98
CA PHE A 392 -1.81 -5.68 -13.56
C PHE A 392 -2.44 -6.61 -12.51
N ARG A 393 -3.56 -7.28 -12.82
CA ARG A 393 -4.21 -8.25 -11.91
C ARG A 393 -3.48 -9.59 -11.83
N ASN A 394 -2.80 -9.98 -12.90
CA ASN A 394 -2.09 -11.26 -12.98
C ASN A 394 -0.86 -11.12 -13.92
N PRO A 395 0.16 -10.37 -13.50
CA PRO A 395 1.27 -9.99 -14.38
C PRO A 395 2.21 -11.16 -14.71
N LEU A 396 2.10 -12.27 -13.97
CA LEU A 396 2.90 -13.49 -14.16
C LEU A 396 2.18 -14.55 -15.00
N ALA A 397 0.90 -14.35 -15.36
CA ALA A 397 0.21 -15.23 -16.29
C ALA A 397 0.85 -15.15 -17.68
N LYS A 398 1.12 -16.33 -18.26
CA LYS A 398 1.68 -16.49 -19.60
C LYS A 398 0.67 -16.24 -20.69
#